data_AF-A0A7C5D7T1-F1
#
_entry.id   AF-A0A7C5D7T1-F1
#
_cell.length_a   1.000
_cell.length_b   1.000
_cell.length_c   1.000
_cell.angle_alpha   90.00
_cell.angle_beta   90.00
_cell.angle_gamma   90.00
#
_symmetry.space_group_name_H-M   'P 1'
#
loop_
_entity.id
_entity.type
_entity.pdbx_description
1 polymer ?
#
loop_
_entity_poly.entity_id
_entity_poly.type
_entity_poly.pdbx_seq_one_letter_code
_entity_poly.pdbx_strand_id
1 'polypeptide(L)'
;MNEVITEEMKQIKMLIANTVAQRNAIKNEMQEWYERFPTERFIKLDNLIAIDGMLSELDSNYKRLWDFHNNRNGQMRNMDVYEEKL
;
A
#
# COMPACT_ATOMS: atom_id res chain seq x y z
N MET A 1 25.57 -5.64 6.30
CA MET A 1 25.25 -4.68 5.21
C MET A 1 24.52 -3.53 5.86
N ASN A 2 24.97 -2.30 5.63
CA ASN A 2 24.24 -1.12 6.12
C ASN A 2 23.22 -0.74 5.06
N GLU A 3 21.94 -0.89 5.38
CA GLU A 3 20.85 -0.41 4.53
C GLU A 3 20.85 1.12 4.52
N VAL A 4 20.74 1.70 3.33
CA VAL A 4 20.53 3.11 3.11
C VAL A 4 19.03 3.39 3.19
N ILE A 5 18.63 4.10 4.24
CA ILE A 5 17.28 4.65 4.39
C ILE A 5 17.36 6.16 4.22
N THR A 6 16.79 6.67 3.13
CA THR A 6 16.75 8.11 2.85
C THR A 6 15.63 8.79 3.64
N GLU A 7 15.66 10.12 3.68
CA GLU A 7 14.59 10.91 4.31
C GLU A 7 13.27 10.75 3.58
N GLU A 8 13.29 10.69 2.23
CA GLU A 8 12.10 10.40 1.42
C GLU A 8 11.46 9.05 1.77
N MET A 9 12.28 8.02 1.98
CA MET A 9 11.79 6.70 2.42
C MET A 9 11.14 6.75 3.81
N LYS A 10 11.64 7.59 4.73
CA LYS A 10 11.00 7.80 6.04
C LYS A 10 9.66 8.51 5.89
N GLN A 11 9.59 9.54 5.05
CA GLN A 11 8.35 10.25 4.77
C GLN A 11 7.29 9.32 4.17
N ILE A 12 7.66 8.49 3.19
CA ILE A 12 6.74 7.49 2.63
C ILE A 12 6.29 6.49 3.69
N LYS A 13 7.18 6.02 4.57
CA LYS A 13 6.79 5.16 5.72
C LYS A 13 5.77 5.84 6.64
N MET A 14 5.95 7.12 6.94
CA MET A 14 4.99 7.90 7.73
C MET A 14 3.64 8.02 7.01
N LEU A 15 3.66 8.26 5.70
CA LEU A 15 2.44 8.31 4.89
C LEU A 15 1.72 6.96 4.87
N ILE A 16 2.45 5.84 4.69
CA ILE A 16 1.88 4.48 4.78
C ILE A 16 1.19 4.27 6.13
N ALA A 17 1.87 4.60 7.24
CA ALA A 17 1.30 4.44 8.58
C ALA A 17 0.01 5.26 8.76
N ASN A 18 0.00 6.52 8.29
CA ASN A 18 -1.17 7.38 8.34
C ASN A 18 -2.33 6.86 7.48
N THR A 19 -2.03 6.36 6.28
CA THR A 19 -3.05 5.80 5.37
C THR A 19 -3.62 4.48 5.91
N VAL A 20 -2.80 3.64 6.56
CA VAL A 20 -3.29 2.44 7.28
C VAL A 20 -4.22 2.82 8.42
N ALA A 21 -3.90 3.86 9.19
CA ALA A 21 -4.78 4.34 10.26
C ALA A 21 -6.14 4.80 9.71
N GLN A 22 -6.16 5.54 8.59
CA GLN A 22 -7.39 5.95 7.92
C GLN A 22 -8.20 4.76 7.39
N ARG A 23 -7.54 3.77 6.78
CA ARG A 23 -8.18 2.53 6.32
C ARG A 23 -8.88 1.82 7.47
N ASN A 24 -8.21 1.69 8.61
CA ASN A 24 -8.75 1.02 9.78
C ASN A 24 -9.96 1.77 10.34
N ALA A 25 -9.92 3.10 10.37
CA ALA A 25 -11.07 3.90 10.78
C ALA A 25 -12.29 3.66 9.87
N ILE A 26 -12.12 3.71 8.54
CA ILE A 26 -13.22 3.45 7.60
C ILE A 26 -13.74 2.02 7.72
N LYS A 27 -12.88 1.03 7.96
CA LYS A 27 -13.31 -0.35 8.18
C LYS A 27 -14.13 -0.52 9.46
N ASN A 28 -13.78 0.19 10.53
CA ASN A 28 -14.57 0.19 11.75
C ASN A 28 -15.94 0.84 11.51
N GLU A 29 -15.97 1.99 10.82
CA GLU A 29 -17.23 2.63 10.41
C GLU A 29 -18.08 1.71 9.53
N MET A 30 -17.45 0.95 8.63
CA MET A 30 -18.13 -0.03 7.77
C MET A 30 -18.76 -1.15 8.59
N GLN A 31 -18.05 -1.66 9.60
CA GLN A 31 -18.60 -2.66 10.51
C GLN A 31 -19.83 -2.12 11.25
N GLU A 32 -19.71 -0.95 11.88
CA GLU A 32 -20.82 -0.28 12.58
C GLU A 32 -22.01 0.00 11.66
N TRP A 33 -21.74 0.34 10.39
CA TRP A 33 -22.76 0.55 9.38
C TRP A 33 -23.57 -0.73 9.12
N TYR A 34 -22.90 -1.86 8.88
CA TYR A 34 -23.57 -3.12 8.59
C TYR A 34 -24.29 -3.72 9.82
N GLU A 35 -23.85 -3.40 11.03
CA GLU A 35 -24.59 -3.74 12.25
C GLU A 35 -25.95 -3.01 12.33
N ARG A 36 -26.05 -1.80 11.77
CA ARG A 36 -27.29 -0.99 11.76
C ARG A 36 -28.14 -1.19 10.50
N PHE A 37 -27.48 -1.36 9.35
CA PHE A 37 -28.08 -1.41 8.02
C PHE A 37 -27.57 -2.65 7.26
N PRO A 38 -27.95 -3.86 7.66
CA PRO A 38 -27.34 -5.10 7.17
C PRO A 38 -27.54 -5.35 5.66
N THR A 39 -28.57 -4.75 5.07
CA THR A 39 -28.90 -4.92 3.64
C THR A 39 -28.49 -3.73 2.78
N GLU A 40 -27.97 -2.65 3.38
CA GLU A 40 -27.62 -1.43 2.65
C GLU A 40 -26.15 -1.41 2.25
N ARG A 41 -25.85 -0.79 1.10
CA ARG A 41 -24.47 -0.60 0.68
C ARG A 41 -23.79 0.43 1.58
N PHE A 42 -22.57 0.12 2.01
CA PHE A 42 -21.76 1.07 2.77
C PHE A 42 -21.45 2.33 1.93
N ILE A 43 -21.86 3.48 2.47
CA ILE A 43 -21.81 4.78 1.78
C ILE A 43 -20.40 5.28 1.45
N LYS A 44 -19.38 4.85 2.21
CA LYS A 44 -17.97 5.28 2.01
C LYS A 44 -17.12 4.20 1.33
N LEU A 45 -17.74 3.27 0.59
CA LEU A 45 -17.00 2.22 -0.10
C LEU A 45 -15.96 2.78 -1.08
N ASP A 46 -16.30 3.84 -1.81
CA ASP A 46 -15.37 4.46 -2.77
C ASP A 46 -14.15 5.08 -2.06
N ASN A 47 -14.34 5.62 -0.86
CA ASN A 47 -13.23 6.11 -0.03
C ASN A 47 -12.31 4.96 0.41
N LEU A 48 -12.88 3.80 0.77
CA LEU A 48 -12.09 2.63 1.12
C LEU A 48 -11.24 2.15 -0.07
N ILE A 49 -11.83 2.11 -1.27
CA ILE A 49 -11.12 1.74 -2.50
C ILE A 49 -9.99 2.73 -2.80
N ALA A 50 -10.24 4.03 -2.68
CA ALA A 50 -9.23 5.05 -2.90
C ALA A 50 -8.05 4.94 -1.92
N ILE A 51 -8.34 4.67 -0.63
CA ILE A 51 -7.32 4.46 0.39
C ILE A 51 -6.48 3.20 0.11
N ASP A 52 -7.12 2.10 -0.29
CA ASP A 52 -6.41 0.86 -0.67
C ASP A 52 -5.52 1.07 -1.91
N GLY A 53 -5.99 1.88 -2.87
CA GLY A 53 -5.18 2.32 -4.02
C GLY A 53 -3.96 3.14 -3.60
N MET A 54 -4.17 4.14 -2.75
CA MET A 54 -3.09 4.99 -2.22
C MET A 54 -2.04 4.18 -1.45
N LEU A 55 -2.44 3.20 -0.64
CA LEU A 55 -1.50 2.30 0.04
C LEU A 55 -0.65 1.52 -0.95
N SER A 56 -1.27 0.95 -1.98
CA SER A 56 -0.57 0.17 -3.00
C SER A 56 0.47 1.01 -3.75
N GLU A 57 0.14 2.26 -4.05
CA GLU A 57 1.06 3.22 -4.68
C GLU A 57 2.22 3.61 -3.75
N LEU A 58 1.94 3.88 -2.47
CA LEU A 58 2.95 4.24 -1.48
C LEU A 58 3.94 3.08 -1.23
N ASP A 59 3.44 1.85 -1.09
CA ASP A 59 4.28 0.65 -0.92
C ASP A 59 5.17 0.42 -2.16
N SER A 60 4.58 0.55 -3.36
CA SER A 60 5.32 0.44 -4.63
C SER A 60 6.39 1.52 -4.76
N ASN A 61 6.11 2.74 -4.32
CA ASN A 61 7.08 3.83 -4.32
C ASN A 61 8.22 3.57 -3.32
N TYR A 62 7.87 3.19 -2.09
CA TYR A 62 8.85 2.83 -1.06
C TYR A 62 9.80 1.73 -1.56
N LYS A 63 9.26 0.66 -2.15
CA LYS A 63 10.04 -0.45 -2.68
C LYS A 63 11.00 0.00 -3.77
N ARG A 64 10.52 0.78 -4.75
CA ARG A 64 11.38 1.30 -5.83
C ARG A 64 12.55 2.14 -5.31
N LEU A 65 12.29 3.03 -4.33
CA LEU A 65 13.33 3.82 -3.68
C LEU A 65 14.31 2.95 -2.90
N TRP A 66 13.79 1.99 -2.13
CA TRP A 66 14.64 1.04 -1.40
C TRP A 66 15.53 0.26 -2.36
N ASP A 67 14.98 -0.29 -3.44
CA ASP A 67 15.70 -1.04 -4.45
C ASP A 67 16.78 -0.17 -5.13
N PHE A 68 16.45 1.08 -5.47
CA PHE A 68 17.43 2.01 -6.04
C PHE A 68 18.65 2.24 -5.15
N HIS A 69 18.45 2.35 -3.83
CA HIS A 69 19.53 2.64 -2.88
C HIS A 69 20.27 1.39 -2.40
N ASN A 70 19.58 0.26 -2.27
CA ASN A 70 20.08 -0.93 -1.58
C ASN A 70 20.32 -2.12 -2.50
N ASN A 71 19.77 -2.09 -3.72
CA ASN A 71 19.77 -3.22 -4.64
C ASN A 71 20.61 -2.95 -5.91
N ARG A 72 21.81 -2.37 -5.72
CA ARG A 72 22.80 -2.13 -6.80
C ARG A 72 23.30 -3.41 -7.51
N ASN A 73 22.96 -4.60 -7.00
CA ASN A 73 23.32 -5.89 -7.59
C ASN A 73 22.13 -6.64 -8.22
N GLY A 74 20.94 -6.02 -8.26
CA GLY A 74 19.69 -6.66 -8.68
C GLY A 74 19.32 -6.53 -10.17
N GLN A 75 20.22 -6.03 -11.04
CA GLN A 75 19.94 -5.91 -12.49
C GLN A 75 19.83 -7.25 -13.24
N MET A 76 19.94 -8.40 -12.56
CA MET A 76 19.70 -9.72 -13.14
C MET A 76 18.89 -10.60 -12.19
N ARG A 77 17.61 -10.29 -11.97
CA ARG A 77 16.60 -11.26 -11.51
C ARG A 77 15.24 -10.55 -11.57
N ASN A 78 14.29 -11.17 -12.27
CA ASN A 78 12.86 -10.79 -12.38
C ASN A 78 12.44 -10.01 -13.62
N MET A 79 13.18 -10.09 -14.74
CA MET A 79 12.60 -9.80 -16.07
C MET A 79 12.22 -11.07 -16.85
N ASP A 80 12.42 -12.27 -16.29
CA ASP A 80 12.19 -13.57 -16.96
C ASP A 80 11.04 -14.42 -16.38
N VAL A 81 10.04 -13.85 -15.69
CA VAL A 81 8.90 -14.65 -15.21
C VAL A 81 7.57 -13.91 -15.32
N TYR A 82 7.21 -13.46 -16.52
CA TYR A 82 5.82 -13.19 -16.90
C TYR A 82 5.53 -13.57 -18.37
N GLU A 83 6.16 -14.63 -18.87
CA GLU A 83 5.60 -15.38 -20.00
C GLU A 83 5.52 -16.86 -19.60
N GLU A 84 4.50 -17.54 -20.13
CA GLU A 84 4.08 -18.92 -19.86
C GLU A 84 3.15 -19.15 -18.66
N LYS A 85 1.89 -18.75 -18.83
CA LYS A 85 0.77 -19.70 -18.73
C LYS A 85 -0.35 -19.33 -19.70
N LEU A 86 -0.23 -19.80 -20.94
CA LEU A 86 -1.34 -20.26 -21.79
C LEU A 86 -0.82 -21.38 -22.68
#